data_AF-A0A5J4PAN9-F1
#
_entry.id   AF-A0A5J4PAN9-F1
#
_cell.length_a   1.000
_cell.length_b   1.000
_cell.length_c   1.000
_cell.angle_alpha   90.00
_cell.angle_beta   90.00
_cell.angle_gamma   90.00
#
_symmetry.space_group_name_H-M   'P 1'
#
loop_
_entity.id
_entity.type
_entity.pdbx_description
1 polymer ?
#
loop_
_entity_poly.entity_id
_entity_poly.type
_entity_poly.pdbx_seq_one_letter_code
_entity_poly.pdbx_strand_id
1 'polypeptide(L)'
;RSLGDIGKKIHSGRSRNDQVLLDLKLFTRTQIKEIGEATEQLFHVLIAQSEKYKQILMPGYTHLQIAMPSSFGLWFGAYAESLADDMLFLQAAFRMCNRNPLGSAAGYGSSFPLNRSMTTHLLGFESLNYNVVYAQMGRGKMERNVAFALASISGTLSKLAYDACLFNSQNFGFIKLPDDCTTGSSIMPHKKNPDVFELIRAKCNKLQSLP
;
A
#
# COMPACT_ATOMS: atom_id res chain seq x y z
N ARG A 1 20.49 -17.81 -26.45
CA ARG A 1 21.22 -17.90 -27.74
C ARG A 1 22.72 -18.10 -27.52
N SER A 2 23.35 -17.36 -26.61
CA SER A 2 24.78 -17.51 -26.24
C SER A 2 25.23 -18.91 -25.84
N LEU A 3 24.37 -19.70 -25.16
CA LEU A 3 24.70 -21.06 -24.69
C LEU A 3 24.06 -22.20 -25.49
N GLY A 4 23.48 -21.92 -26.67
CA GLY A 4 22.86 -22.94 -27.52
C GLY A 4 21.85 -23.84 -26.78
N ASP A 5 22.01 -25.16 -26.94
CA ASP A 5 21.13 -26.17 -26.32
C ASP A 5 21.30 -26.29 -24.80
N ILE A 6 22.46 -25.94 -24.24
CA ILE A 6 22.67 -25.94 -22.78
C ILE A 6 21.70 -24.94 -22.12
N GLY A 7 21.51 -23.77 -22.75
CA GLY A 7 20.57 -22.77 -22.25
C GLY A 7 19.12 -23.26 -22.20
N LYS A 8 18.73 -24.25 -23.02
CA LYS A 8 17.37 -24.83 -22.99
C LYS A 8 17.13 -25.65 -21.72
N LYS A 9 18.19 -26.25 -21.14
CA LYS A 9 18.10 -27.10 -19.95
C LYS A 9 17.69 -26.34 -18.68
N ILE A 10 17.86 -25.02 -18.63
CA ILE A 10 17.43 -24.20 -17.48
C ILE A 10 15.91 -24.22 -17.25
N HIS A 11 15.14 -24.59 -18.28
CA HIS A 11 13.68 -24.68 -18.19
C HIS A 11 13.19 -26.10 -17.83
N SER A 12 14.10 -27.07 -17.67
CA SER A 12 13.74 -28.44 -17.31
C SER A 12 12.96 -28.48 -15.99
N GLY A 13 11.79 -29.11 -16.03
CA GLY A 13 10.90 -29.23 -14.89
C GLY A 13 10.13 -27.95 -14.52
N ARG A 14 10.24 -26.86 -15.30
CA ARG A 14 9.55 -25.58 -15.08
C ARG A 14 8.59 -25.29 -16.24
N SER A 15 7.60 -24.42 -16.00
CA SER A 15 6.75 -23.84 -17.02
C SER A 15 6.82 -22.31 -16.95
N ARG A 16 6.33 -21.63 -17.98
CA ARG A 16 6.07 -20.19 -17.88
C ARG A 16 4.96 -19.90 -16.86
N ASN A 17 4.06 -20.85 -16.62
CA ASN A 17 2.92 -20.70 -15.72
C ASN A 17 3.38 -20.50 -14.26
N ASP A 18 4.22 -21.39 -13.74
CA ASP A 18 4.74 -21.24 -12.38
C ASP A 18 5.86 -20.19 -12.28
N GLN A 19 6.61 -19.97 -13.38
CA GLN A 19 7.60 -18.89 -13.44
C GLN A 19 6.96 -17.50 -13.32
N VAL A 20 5.92 -17.18 -14.09
CA VAL A 20 5.29 -15.84 -14.00
C VAL A 20 4.65 -15.60 -12.63
N LEU A 21 4.12 -16.65 -11.99
CA LEU A 21 3.59 -16.55 -10.63
C LEU A 21 4.69 -16.26 -9.61
N LEU A 22 5.85 -16.90 -9.78
CA LEU A 22 7.01 -16.63 -8.96
C LEU A 22 7.45 -15.17 -9.12
N ASP A 23 7.60 -14.71 -10.36
CA ASP A 23 8.08 -13.38 -10.69
C ASP A 23 7.14 -12.30 -10.10
N LEU A 24 5.82 -12.46 -10.27
CA LEU A 24 4.82 -11.58 -9.68
C LEU A 24 4.88 -11.58 -8.15
N LYS A 25 4.97 -12.74 -7.51
CA LYS A 25 5.06 -12.81 -6.03
C LYS A 25 6.31 -12.15 -5.49
N LEU A 26 7.46 -12.32 -6.14
CA LEU A 26 8.70 -11.66 -5.74
C LEU A 26 8.59 -10.15 -5.88
N PHE A 27 8.10 -9.66 -7.03
CA PHE A 27 7.86 -8.24 -7.26
C PHE A 27 6.90 -7.65 -6.23
N THR A 28 5.72 -8.24 -6.08
CA THR A 28 4.68 -7.77 -5.17
C THR A 28 5.17 -7.78 -3.71
N ARG A 29 5.94 -8.79 -3.29
CA ARG A 29 6.51 -8.83 -1.94
C ARG A 29 7.46 -7.67 -1.66
N THR A 30 8.31 -7.34 -2.63
CA THR A 30 9.21 -6.17 -2.54
C THR A 30 8.42 -4.87 -2.47
N GLN A 31 7.44 -4.69 -3.35
CA GLN A 31 6.62 -3.47 -3.39
C GLN A 31 5.75 -3.29 -2.12
N ILE A 32 5.18 -4.37 -1.58
CA ILE A 32 4.44 -4.30 -0.31
C ILE A 32 5.36 -3.84 0.82
N LYS A 33 6.62 -4.30 0.85
CA LYS A 33 7.58 -3.88 1.86
C LYS A 33 7.90 -2.38 1.76
N GLU A 34 8.18 -1.89 0.54
CA GLU A 34 8.43 -0.46 0.30
C GLU A 34 7.24 0.41 0.73
N ILE A 35 6.01 -0.02 0.43
CA ILE A 35 4.79 0.68 0.84
C ILE A 35 4.64 0.64 2.36
N GLY A 36 4.88 -0.51 2.99
CA GLY A 36 4.82 -0.65 4.45
C GLY A 36 5.81 0.27 5.17
N GLU A 37 7.05 0.37 4.67
CA GLU A 37 8.08 1.27 5.20
C GLU A 37 7.67 2.75 5.03
N ALA A 38 7.09 3.13 3.89
CA ALA A 38 6.59 4.48 3.67
C ALA A 38 5.39 4.82 4.58
N THR A 39 4.48 3.86 4.78
CA THR A 39 3.34 3.99 5.70
C THR A 39 3.81 4.13 7.16
N GLU A 40 4.80 3.35 7.58
CA GLU A 40 5.42 3.44 8.91
C GLU A 40 6.10 4.79 9.13
N GLN A 41 6.84 5.30 8.13
CA GLN A 41 7.43 6.64 8.21
C GLN A 41 6.36 7.72 8.40
N LEU A 42 5.26 7.66 7.65
CA LEU A 42 4.14 8.59 7.81
C LEU A 42 3.48 8.46 9.19
N PHE A 43 3.28 7.23 9.67
CA PHE A 43 2.77 6.97 11.02
C PHE A 43 3.63 7.69 12.08
N HIS A 44 4.95 7.54 12.02
CA HIS A 44 5.85 8.19 12.98
C HIS A 44 5.81 9.71 12.90
N VAL A 45 5.69 10.28 11.69
CA VAL A 45 5.50 11.72 11.52
C VAL A 45 4.19 12.17 12.18
N LEU A 46 3.07 11.46 11.93
CA LEU A 46 1.77 11.80 12.51
C LEU A 46 1.77 11.69 14.03
N ILE A 47 2.38 10.66 14.61
CA ILE A 47 2.53 10.53 16.07
C ILE A 47 3.39 11.67 16.65
N ALA A 48 4.49 12.03 15.99
CA ALA A 48 5.32 13.14 16.43
C ALA A 48 4.55 14.48 16.41
N GLN A 49 3.75 14.72 15.37
CA GLN A 49 2.88 15.90 15.32
C GLN A 49 1.75 15.83 16.35
N SER A 50 1.22 14.64 16.61
CA SER A 50 0.19 14.41 17.62
C SER A 50 0.68 14.87 19.00
N GLU A 51 1.85 14.40 19.42
CA GLU A 51 2.45 14.77 20.71
C GLU A 51 2.80 16.27 20.77
N LYS A 52 3.36 16.81 19.69
CA LYS A 52 3.73 18.22 19.61
C LYS A 52 2.52 19.15 19.76
N TYR A 53 1.38 18.81 19.17
CA TYR A 53 0.20 19.66 19.08
C TYR A 53 -0.97 19.22 19.97
N LYS A 54 -0.75 18.30 20.92
CA LYS A 54 -1.80 17.76 21.80
C LYS A 54 -2.59 18.77 22.63
N GLN A 55 -1.98 19.90 22.97
CA GLN A 55 -2.62 20.98 23.74
C GLN A 55 -3.14 22.12 22.84
N ILE A 56 -2.95 22.06 21.51
CA ILE A 56 -3.51 23.05 20.60
C ILE A 56 -4.95 22.65 20.32
N LEU A 57 -5.87 23.34 20.98
CA LEU A 57 -7.29 23.06 20.89
C LEU A 57 -7.84 23.43 19.51
N MET A 58 -8.81 22.65 19.06
CA MET A 58 -9.61 22.94 17.87
C MET A 58 -11.06 22.45 18.10
N PRO A 59 -12.05 23.00 17.40
CA PRO A 59 -13.39 22.44 17.45
C PRO A 59 -13.39 21.02 16.85
N GLY A 60 -14.04 20.07 17.53
CA GLY A 60 -14.40 18.78 16.94
C GLY A 60 -15.65 18.94 16.07
N TYR A 61 -15.73 18.15 14.99
CA TYR A 61 -16.82 18.24 14.03
C TYR A 61 -17.54 16.91 13.83
N THR A 62 -18.87 16.97 13.81
CA THR A 62 -19.74 15.89 13.32
C THR A 62 -20.70 16.51 12.31
N HIS A 63 -20.87 15.89 11.13
CA HIS A 63 -21.63 16.49 10.01
C HIS A 63 -21.18 17.92 9.64
N LEU A 64 -19.89 18.24 9.83
CA LEU A 64 -19.32 19.59 9.71
C LEU A 64 -19.94 20.64 10.65
N GLN A 65 -20.69 20.22 11.67
CA GLN A 65 -21.17 21.06 12.76
C GLN A 65 -20.21 20.99 13.94
N ILE A 66 -20.04 22.11 14.65
CA ILE A 66 -19.24 22.17 15.87
C ILE A 66 -19.89 21.25 16.91
N ALA A 67 -19.11 20.30 17.43
CA ALA A 67 -19.53 19.36 18.44
C ALA A 67 -18.84 19.69 19.78
N MET A 68 -17.80 18.95 20.14
CA MET A 68 -17.06 19.10 21.39
C MET A 68 -15.67 19.70 21.16
N PRO A 69 -15.04 20.31 22.17
CA PRO A 69 -13.63 20.66 22.11
C PRO A 69 -12.76 19.43 21.80
N SER A 70 -11.78 19.61 20.94
CA SER A 70 -10.79 18.60 20.53
C SER A 70 -9.40 19.25 20.49
N SER A 71 -8.40 18.55 19.94
CA SER A 71 -7.08 19.10 19.69
C SER A 71 -6.48 18.59 18.38
N PHE A 72 -5.51 19.34 17.84
CA PHE A 72 -4.72 18.87 16.70
C PHE A 72 -3.96 17.58 17.02
N GLY A 73 -3.60 17.35 18.28
CA GLY A 73 -3.02 16.08 18.69
C GLY A 73 -3.94 14.91 18.43
N LEU A 74 -5.20 15.01 18.89
CA LEU A 74 -6.21 13.98 18.63
C LEU A 74 -6.45 13.77 17.13
N TRP A 75 -6.46 14.86 16.34
CA TRP A 75 -6.62 14.77 14.89
C TRP A 75 -5.47 14.00 14.21
N PHE A 76 -4.21 14.34 14.50
CA PHE A 76 -3.06 13.60 13.96
C PHE A 76 -2.99 12.16 14.47
N GLY A 77 -3.26 11.95 15.76
CA GLY A 77 -3.27 10.63 16.39
C GLY A 77 -4.31 9.69 15.76
N ALA A 78 -5.50 10.20 15.42
CA ALA A 78 -6.52 9.41 14.76
C ALA A 78 -6.08 8.87 13.39
N TYR A 79 -5.35 9.66 12.60
CA TYR A 79 -4.80 9.18 11.32
C TYR A 79 -3.64 8.21 11.50
N ALA A 80 -2.79 8.42 12.50
CA ALA A 80 -1.74 7.46 12.83
C ALA A 80 -2.35 6.10 13.21
N GLU A 81 -3.35 6.09 14.08
CA GLU A 81 -4.05 4.86 14.47
C GLU A 81 -4.73 4.18 13.28
N SER A 82 -5.40 4.95 12.42
CA SER A 82 -6.00 4.43 11.18
C SER A 82 -4.96 3.76 10.26
N LEU A 83 -3.75 4.33 10.13
CA LEU A 83 -2.67 3.70 9.35
C LEU A 83 -2.13 2.43 10.02
N ALA A 84 -2.15 2.34 11.35
CA ALA A 84 -1.75 1.13 12.06
C ALA A 84 -2.73 -0.03 11.78
N ASP A 85 -4.03 0.26 11.71
CA ASP A 85 -5.04 -0.71 11.28
C ASP A 85 -4.85 -1.12 9.81
N ASP A 86 -4.59 -0.15 8.93
CA ASP A 86 -4.33 -0.41 7.51
C ASP A 86 -3.13 -1.37 7.30
N MET A 87 -2.11 -1.27 8.15
CA MET A 87 -0.94 -2.16 8.11
C MET A 87 -1.30 -3.62 8.39
N LEU A 88 -2.37 -3.92 9.11
CA LEU A 88 -2.84 -5.30 9.33
C LEU A 88 -3.24 -5.96 8.00
N PHE A 89 -3.96 -5.22 7.14
CA PHE A 89 -4.32 -5.71 5.81
C PHE A 89 -3.10 -5.87 4.91
N LEU A 90 -2.16 -4.93 4.97
CA LEU A 90 -0.93 -4.99 4.18
C LEU A 90 -0.06 -6.20 4.59
N GLN A 91 0.07 -6.49 5.88
CA GLN A 91 0.77 -7.67 6.39
C GLN A 91 0.08 -8.97 5.98
N ALA A 92 -1.25 -9.02 6.01
CA ALA A 92 -2.01 -10.18 5.54
C ALA A 92 -1.78 -10.43 4.04
N ALA A 93 -1.79 -9.37 3.23
CA ALA A 93 -1.48 -9.43 1.80
C ALA A 93 -0.05 -9.93 1.55
N PHE A 94 0.94 -9.43 2.32
CA PHE A 94 2.33 -9.89 2.26
C PHE A 94 2.45 -11.39 2.53
N ARG A 95 1.87 -11.89 3.63
CA ARG A 95 1.94 -13.31 4.02
C ARG A 95 1.34 -14.23 2.95
N MET A 96 0.30 -13.78 2.25
CA MET A 96 -0.28 -14.54 1.16
C MET A 96 0.61 -14.56 -0.09
N CYS A 97 1.27 -13.44 -0.39
CA CYS A 97 2.29 -13.36 -1.44
C CYS A 97 3.50 -14.24 -1.12
N ASN A 98 3.87 -14.35 0.16
CA ASN A 98 5.06 -15.02 0.67
C ASN A 98 5.00 -16.56 0.69
N ARG A 99 4.42 -17.15 -0.36
CA ARG A 99 4.34 -18.60 -0.59
C ARG A 99 4.88 -18.96 -1.96
N ASN A 100 5.80 -19.91 -2.03
CA ASN A 100 6.51 -20.31 -3.25
C ASN A 100 5.61 -21.12 -4.21
N PRO A 101 5.32 -20.64 -5.44
CA PRO A 101 4.54 -21.37 -6.44
C PRO A 101 5.39 -22.32 -7.30
N LEU A 102 6.72 -22.19 -7.24
CA LEU A 102 7.65 -22.86 -8.15
C LEU A 102 7.61 -24.38 -7.98
N GLY A 103 7.68 -25.11 -9.10
CA GLY A 103 7.53 -26.56 -9.13
C GLY A 103 6.08 -27.01 -9.32
N SER A 104 5.13 -26.08 -9.48
CA SER A 104 3.79 -26.41 -10.01
C SER A 104 3.79 -26.62 -11.52
N ALA A 105 4.86 -26.23 -12.22
CA ALA A 105 5.02 -26.32 -13.67
C ALA A 105 3.78 -25.76 -14.39
N ALA A 106 3.17 -26.52 -15.30
CA ALA A 106 1.96 -26.09 -16.02
C ALA A 106 0.72 -25.96 -15.12
N GLY A 107 0.77 -26.47 -13.89
CA GLY A 107 -0.34 -26.52 -12.92
C GLY A 107 -0.56 -27.90 -12.29
N TYR A 108 0.16 -28.91 -12.77
CA TYR A 108 -0.01 -30.31 -12.38
C TYR A 108 1.26 -30.90 -11.74
N GLY A 109 2.23 -30.06 -11.39
CA GLY A 109 3.52 -30.49 -10.88
C GLY A 109 4.49 -30.87 -12.00
N SER A 110 5.67 -31.35 -11.61
CA SER A 110 6.75 -31.72 -12.52
C SER A 110 7.04 -33.21 -12.41
N SER A 111 7.35 -33.87 -13.53
CA SER A 111 7.84 -35.26 -13.54
C SER A 111 9.30 -35.38 -13.05
N PHE A 112 9.99 -34.25 -12.89
CA PHE A 112 11.32 -34.20 -12.31
C PHE A 112 11.23 -34.27 -10.78
N PRO A 113 12.19 -34.92 -10.10
CA PRO A 113 12.25 -34.98 -8.63
C PRO A 113 12.74 -33.65 -8.04
N LEU A 114 11.95 -32.58 -8.19
CA LEU A 114 12.31 -31.24 -7.77
C LEU A 114 12.26 -31.09 -6.24
N ASN A 115 13.34 -30.60 -5.63
CA ASN A 115 13.33 -30.16 -4.24
C ASN A 115 12.70 -28.76 -4.12
N ARG A 116 11.38 -28.70 -3.96
CA ARG A 116 10.65 -27.42 -3.82
C ARG A 116 10.98 -26.70 -2.52
N SER A 117 11.33 -27.42 -1.46
CA SER A 117 11.75 -26.82 -0.18
C SER A 117 13.07 -26.04 -0.34
N MET A 118 14.01 -26.56 -1.12
CA MET A 118 15.26 -25.87 -1.46
C MET A 118 14.99 -24.52 -2.14
N THR A 119 14.13 -24.48 -3.17
CA THR A 119 13.84 -23.22 -3.87
C THR A 119 13.05 -22.25 -3.01
N THR A 120 12.16 -22.73 -2.14
CA THR A 120 11.46 -21.91 -1.14
C THR A 120 12.46 -21.17 -0.26
N HIS A 121 13.45 -21.89 0.28
CA HIS A 121 14.49 -21.30 1.14
C HIS A 121 15.38 -20.32 0.36
N LEU A 122 15.89 -20.71 -0.80
CA LEU A 122 16.77 -19.86 -1.62
C LEU A 122 16.09 -18.55 -2.08
N LEU A 123 14.78 -18.57 -2.28
CA LEU A 123 13.99 -17.40 -2.70
C LEU A 123 13.39 -16.62 -1.52
N GLY A 124 13.68 -17.04 -0.28
CA GLY A 124 13.25 -16.38 0.96
C GLY A 124 11.74 -16.43 1.19
N PHE A 125 11.04 -17.43 0.66
CA PHE A 125 9.61 -17.64 0.96
C PHE A 125 9.45 -18.31 2.33
N GLU A 126 8.37 -17.98 3.04
CA GLU A 126 8.03 -18.59 4.32
C GLU A 126 7.50 -20.03 4.15
N SER A 127 6.76 -20.28 3.08
CA SER A 127 6.17 -21.61 2.83
C SER A 127 5.93 -21.87 1.34
N LEU A 128 5.40 -23.06 1.03
CA LEU A 128 5.01 -23.48 -0.31
C LEU A 128 3.55 -23.12 -0.60
N ASN A 129 3.23 -22.90 -1.87
CA ASN A 129 1.92 -23.32 -2.36
C ASN A 129 1.92 -24.85 -2.44
N TYR A 130 1.43 -25.52 -1.39
CA TYR A 130 1.51 -26.98 -1.26
C TYR A 130 0.85 -27.70 -2.44
N ASN A 131 -0.40 -27.36 -2.75
CA ASN A 131 -1.11 -27.91 -3.89
C ASN A 131 -0.72 -27.16 -5.19
N VAL A 132 -0.28 -27.92 -6.19
CA VAL A 132 0.23 -27.40 -7.47
C VAL A 132 -0.87 -26.80 -8.35
N VAL A 133 -2.09 -27.32 -8.28
CA VAL A 133 -3.26 -26.77 -8.98
C VAL A 133 -3.66 -25.46 -8.31
N TYR A 134 -3.68 -25.43 -6.98
CA TYR A 134 -3.96 -24.21 -6.22
C TYR A 134 -2.96 -23.10 -6.53
N ALA A 135 -1.67 -23.41 -6.73
CA ALA A 135 -0.68 -22.40 -7.13
C ALA A 135 -1.15 -21.63 -8.38
N GLN A 136 -1.72 -22.31 -9.37
CA GLN A 136 -2.27 -21.68 -10.57
C GLN A 136 -3.63 -21.01 -10.35
N MET A 137 -4.50 -21.60 -9.51
CA MET A 137 -5.77 -20.97 -9.13
C MET A 137 -5.58 -19.67 -8.32
N GLY A 138 -4.39 -19.44 -7.75
CA GLY A 138 -4.06 -18.23 -7.00
C GLY A 138 -3.98 -16.95 -7.84
N ARG A 139 -4.00 -17.05 -9.18
CA ARG A 139 -4.03 -15.90 -10.10
C ARG A 139 -5.25 -15.03 -9.83
N GLY A 140 -5.06 -13.72 -9.84
CA GLY A 140 -6.10 -12.74 -9.54
C GLY A 140 -6.44 -12.63 -8.05
N LYS A 141 -6.45 -13.75 -7.30
CA LYS A 141 -6.71 -13.73 -5.85
C LYS A 141 -5.63 -12.96 -5.09
N MET A 142 -4.37 -13.12 -5.47
CA MET A 142 -3.26 -12.38 -4.86
C MET A 142 -3.40 -10.88 -5.11
N GLU A 143 -3.56 -10.52 -6.38
CA GLU A 143 -3.63 -9.15 -6.86
C GLU A 143 -4.81 -8.40 -6.22
N ARG A 144 -5.97 -9.05 -6.14
CA ARG A 144 -7.17 -8.52 -5.46
C ARG A 144 -6.92 -8.22 -3.99
N ASN A 145 -6.31 -9.14 -3.25
CA ASN A 145 -6.06 -8.92 -1.82
C ASN A 145 -5.03 -7.81 -1.57
N VAL A 146 -4.05 -7.67 -2.47
CA VAL A 146 -3.11 -6.54 -2.43
C VAL A 146 -3.84 -5.24 -2.77
N ALA A 147 -4.68 -5.22 -3.80
CA ALA A 147 -5.48 -4.06 -4.16
C ALA A 147 -6.37 -3.61 -2.98
N PHE A 148 -7.02 -4.55 -2.28
CA PHE A 148 -7.80 -4.27 -1.09
C PHE A 148 -6.97 -3.63 0.04
N ALA A 149 -5.78 -4.17 0.33
CA ALA A 149 -4.89 -3.59 1.34
C ALA A 149 -4.46 -2.15 0.98
N LEU A 150 -4.15 -1.91 -0.30
CA LEU A 150 -3.82 -0.56 -0.80
C LEU A 150 -5.01 0.39 -0.77
N ALA A 151 -6.23 -0.11 -1.02
CA ALA A 151 -7.46 0.65 -0.92
C ALA A 151 -7.71 1.12 0.52
N SER A 152 -7.40 0.30 1.52
CA SER A 152 -7.50 0.66 2.95
C SER A 152 -6.62 1.88 3.27
N ILE A 153 -5.31 1.80 3.00
CA ILE A 153 -4.37 2.93 3.16
C ILE A 153 -4.86 4.17 2.39
N SER A 154 -5.33 3.97 1.15
CA SER A 154 -5.85 5.05 0.32
C SER A 154 -7.08 5.73 0.92
N GLY A 155 -7.95 4.99 1.60
CA GLY A 155 -9.11 5.55 2.31
C GLY A 155 -8.67 6.51 3.42
N THR A 156 -7.70 6.09 4.24
CA THR A 156 -7.12 6.92 5.31
C THR A 156 -6.48 8.19 4.74
N LEU A 157 -5.64 8.06 3.71
CA LEU A 157 -4.98 9.21 3.07
C LEU A 157 -5.96 10.14 2.36
N SER A 158 -7.01 9.61 1.74
CA SER A 158 -8.06 10.40 1.10
C SER A 158 -8.80 11.27 2.11
N LYS A 159 -9.09 10.71 3.29
CA LYS A 159 -9.75 11.44 4.39
C LYS A 159 -8.84 12.50 5.01
N LEU A 160 -7.57 12.18 5.26
CA LEU A 160 -6.57 13.15 5.71
C LEU A 160 -6.44 14.32 4.72
N ALA A 161 -6.39 14.02 3.43
CA ALA A 161 -6.30 15.03 2.39
C ALA A 161 -7.56 15.90 2.30
N TYR A 162 -8.74 15.31 2.48
CA TYR A 162 -9.97 16.08 2.58
C TYR A 162 -9.94 17.06 3.75
N ASP A 163 -9.57 16.59 4.95
CA ASP A 163 -9.46 17.45 6.13
C ASP A 163 -8.41 18.55 5.93
N ALA A 164 -7.26 18.24 5.34
CA ALA A 164 -6.23 19.23 5.05
C ALA A 164 -6.74 20.34 4.12
N CYS A 165 -7.46 19.99 3.04
CA CYS A 165 -8.07 20.98 2.15
C CYS A 165 -9.13 21.83 2.90
N LEU A 166 -9.97 21.18 3.72
CA LEU A 166 -11.02 21.85 4.49
C LEU A 166 -10.44 22.83 5.50
N PHE A 167 -9.45 22.39 6.28
CA PHE A 167 -8.81 23.16 7.34
C PHE A 167 -7.93 24.29 6.82
N ASN A 168 -7.37 24.15 5.61
CA ASN A 168 -6.63 25.22 4.92
C ASN A 168 -7.57 26.25 4.25
N SER A 169 -8.86 25.96 4.11
CA SER A 169 -9.81 26.88 3.48
C SER A 169 -9.98 28.16 4.31
N GLN A 170 -10.30 29.28 3.64
CA GLN A 170 -10.39 30.60 4.27
C GLN A 170 -11.44 30.67 5.40
N ASN A 171 -12.50 29.85 5.32
CA ASN A 171 -13.56 29.82 6.33
C ASN A 171 -13.16 29.08 7.61
N PHE A 172 -12.23 28.13 7.53
CA PHE A 172 -11.71 27.40 8.68
C PHE A 172 -10.41 28.02 9.18
N GLY A 173 -9.40 28.16 8.30
CA GLY A 173 -8.13 28.82 8.63
C GLY A 173 -7.33 28.13 9.73
N PHE A 174 -7.54 26.83 9.93
CA PHE A 174 -6.94 26.04 10.99
C PHE A 174 -5.50 25.66 10.71
N ILE A 175 -5.19 25.39 9.44
CA ILE A 175 -3.83 25.08 9.01
C ILE A 175 -3.40 26.02 7.89
N LYS A 176 -2.09 26.21 7.79
CA LYS A 176 -1.46 26.88 6.65
C LYS A 176 -0.43 25.94 6.06
N LEU A 177 -0.56 25.68 4.77
CA LEU A 177 0.39 24.85 4.05
C LEU A 177 1.64 25.65 3.62
N PRO A 178 2.83 25.01 3.59
CA PRO A 178 4.03 25.61 3.02
C PRO A 178 3.85 25.95 1.53
N ASP A 179 4.61 26.94 1.07
CA ASP A 179 4.51 27.42 -0.31
C ASP A 179 4.82 26.31 -1.32
N ASP A 180 5.80 25.46 -1.03
CA ASP A 180 6.18 24.30 -1.85
C ASP A 180 5.09 23.21 -1.93
N CYS A 181 4.08 23.25 -1.04
CA CYS A 181 2.94 22.34 -1.03
C CYS A 181 1.67 22.98 -1.58
N THR A 182 1.75 24.21 -2.10
CA THR A 182 0.62 24.96 -2.65
C THR A 182 0.96 25.51 -4.03
N THR A 183 -0.07 25.81 -4.82
CA THR A 183 0.10 26.58 -6.05
C THR A 183 -0.62 27.92 -5.95
N GLY A 184 -0.11 28.89 -6.71
CA GLY A 184 -0.75 30.19 -6.87
C GLY A 184 -1.78 30.20 -7.99
N SER A 185 -2.54 31.29 -8.06
CA SER A 185 -3.34 31.63 -9.23
C SER A 185 -2.70 32.79 -9.99
N SER A 186 -2.61 32.69 -11.32
CA SER A 186 -2.05 33.75 -12.17
C SER A 186 -2.82 35.08 -12.09
N ILE A 187 -4.12 35.03 -11.77
CA ILE A 187 -5.00 36.20 -11.66
C ILE A 187 -5.27 36.64 -10.22
N MET A 188 -5.04 35.77 -9.24
CA MET A 188 -5.27 36.05 -7.81
C MET A 188 -3.99 35.81 -7.00
N PRO A 189 -3.14 36.86 -6.81
CA PRO A 189 -1.83 36.72 -6.17
C PRO A 189 -1.86 36.22 -4.73
N HIS A 190 -2.98 36.42 -4.02
CA HIS A 190 -3.15 35.99 -2.64
C HIS A 190 -3.64 34.53 -2.51
N LYS A 191 -4.08 33.91 -3.60
CA LYS A 191 -4.70 32.58 -3.56
C LYS A 191 -3.65 31.48 -3.54
N LYS A 192 -3.67 30.65 -2.49
CA LYS A 192 -2.85 29.44 -2.34
C LYS A 192 -3.74 28.20 -2.33
N ASN A 193 -3.61 27.36 -3.35
CA ASN A 193 -4.43 26.16 -3.52
C ASN A 193 -3.71 24.93 -2.94
N PRO A 194 -4.41 24.05 -2.18
CA PRO A 194 -3.84 22.85 -1.59
C PRO A 194 -3.71 21.69 -2.61
N ASP A 195 -3.20 21.96 -3.81
CA ASP A 195 -3.22 21.04 -4.95
C ASP A 195 -2.60 19.66 -4.65
N VAL A 196 -1.56 19.61 -3.83
CA VAL A 196 -0.92 18.35 -3.43
C VAL A 196 -1.92 17.43 -2.73
N PHE A 197 -2.74 17.96 -1.83
CA PHE A 197 -3.77 17.18 -1.14
C PHE A 197 -4.95 16.85 -2.05
N GLU A 198 -5.30 17.72 -2.99
CA GLU A 198 -6.31 17.40 -4.01
C GLU A 198 -5.88 16.24 -4.90
N LEU A 199 -4.60 16.21 -5.31
CA LEU A 199 -4.00 15.12 -6.08
C LEU A 199 -3.93 13.83 -5.27
N ILE A 200 -3.53 13.89 -3.99
CA ILE A 200 -3.55 12.72 -3.09
C ILE A 200 -4.95 12.12 -3.08
N ARG A 201 -5.98 12.95 -2.84
CA ARG A 201 -7.38 12.51 -2.80
C ARG A 201 -7.81 11.88 -4.13
N ALA A 202 -7.48 12.50 -5.26
CA ALA A 202 -7.81 11.97 -6.59
C ALA A 202 -7.15 10.61 -6.87
N LYS A 203 -5.87 10.45 -6.52
CA LYS A 203 -5.14 9.17 -6.70
C LYS A 203 -5.67 8.09 -5.75
N CYS A 204 -5.97 8.44 -4.51
CA CYS A 204 -6.54 7.53 -3.54
C CYS A 204 -7.93 7.01 -3.97
N ASN A 205 -8.77 7.86 -4.57
CA ASN A 205 -10.06 7.43 -5.11
C ASN A 205 -9.89 6.43 -6.26
N LYS A 206 -8.88 6.62 -7.12
CA LYS A 206 -8.56 5.64 -8.17
C LYS A 206 -8.13 4.30 -7.56
N LEU A 207 -7.28 4.30 -6.54
CA LEU A 207 -6.83 3.07 -5.88
C LEU A 207 -7.97 2.34 -5.17
N GLN A 208 -8.88 3.06 -4.51
CA GLN A 208 -10.07 2.48 -3.87
C GLN A 208 -11.06 1.88 -4.88
N SER A 209 -11.01 2.29 -6.15
CA SER A 209 -11.86 1.72 -7.20
C SER A 209 -11.35 0.39 -7.78
N LEU A 210 -10.15 -0.05 -7.38
CA LEU A 210 -9.61 -1.33 -7.80
C LEU A 210 -10.38 -2.49 -7.13
N PRO A 211 -10.64 -3.61 -7.85
CA PRO A 211 -11.50 -4.72 -7.42
C PRO A 211 -10.93 -5.59 -6.28
#